data_AF-A0A2V8U8Z8-F1
#
_entry.id   AF-A0A2V8U8Z8-F1
#
_cell.length_a   1.000
_cell.length_b   1.000
_cell.length_c   1.000
_cell.angle_alpha   90.00
_cell.angle_beta   90.00
_cell.angle_gamma   90.00
#
_symmetry.space_group_name_H-M   'P 1'
#
loop_
_entity.id
_entity.type
_entity.pdbx_description
1 polymer ?
#
loop_
_entity_poly.entity_id
_entity_poly.type
_entity_poly.pdbx_seq_one_letter_code
_entity_poly.pdbx_strand_id
1 'polypeptide(L)'
;MHPMVMQCANASRVLLFSGAWFMLLAGVSPAQVARTESILREELRLQPASFETNRALGEFYIEQHNLKAAIPYLEKARQIDPAHYDNAYDLALSYLQTGMTAQS
;
A
#
# COMPACT_ATOMS: atom_id res chain seq x y z
N MET A 1 13.70 38.42 41.25
CA MET A 1 14.03 37.14 41.91
C MET A 1 13.59 36.02 40.96
N HIS A 2 14.52 35.47 40.18
CA HIS A 2 14.38 34.24 39.37
C HIS A 2 14.96 33.07 40.18
N PRO A 3 14.59 31.77 39.96
CA PRO A 3 14.95 30.96 38.76
C PRO A 3 13.77 30.12 38.21
N MET A 4 13.58 29.82 36.91
CA MET A 4 14.42 29.15 35.89
C MET A 4 14.53 27.62 36.07
N VAL A 5 13.71 26.83 35.34
CA VAL A 5 13.98 25.49 34.77
C VAL A 5 12.86 25.26 33.71
N MET A 6 13.03 25.31 32.38
CA MET A 6 13.89 24.56 31.46
C MET A 6 13.62 23.04 31.47
N GLN A 7 12.50 22.60 30.88
CA GLN A 7 12.30 21.19 30.55
C GLN A 7 12.78 20.92 29.11
N CYS A 8 14.09 20.75 28.96
CA CYS A 8 14.68 20.01 27.84
C CYS A 8 14.82 18.54 28.27
N ALA A 9 13.96 17.66 27.78
CA ALA A 9 14.16 16.20 27.69
C ALA A 9 12.88 15.62 27.07
N ASN A 10 12.85 15.13 25.84
CA ASN A 10 13.52 13.88 25.53
C ASN A 10 13.80 13.79 24.03
N ALA A 11 15.08 13.91 23.67
CA ALA A 11 15.60 13.53 22.38
C ALA A 11 15.62 12.00 22.31
N SER A 12 14.69 11.39 21.57
CA SER A 12 14.82 10.08 20.89
C SER A 12 13.45 9.57 20.43
N ARG A 13 12.91 10.14 19.36
CA ARG A 13 12.11 9.36 18.42
C ARG A 13 12.71 9.57 17.04
N VAL A 14 13.74 8.78 16.83
CA VAL A 14 14.34 8.44 15.55
C VAL A 14 13.29 8.53 14.44
N LEU A 15 13.64 9.28 13.39
CA LEU A 15 12.92 9.43 12.14
C LEU A 15 12.54 8.07 11.55
N LEU A 16 11.37 7.56 11.96
CA LEU A 16 10.73 6.38 11.37
C LEU A 16 9.39 6.79 10.77
N PHE A 17 9.35 7.81 9.90
CA PHE A 17 8.14 8.10 9.12
C PHE A 17 8.49 8.75 7.78
N SER A 18 9.29 8.09 6.96
CA SER A 18 9.38 8.42 5.54
C SER A 18 8.01 8.32 4.83
N GLY A 19 7.06 7.56 5.39
CA GLY A 19 5.69 7.42 4.82
C GLY A 19 4.62 8.35 5.41
N ALA A 20 4.54 8.52 6.74
CA ALA A 20 3.40 9.23 7.35
C ALA A 20 3.44 10.75 7.11
N TRP A 21 4.63 11.34 6.98
CA TRP A 21 4.76 12.75 6.60
C TRP A 21 4.32 12.99 5.15
N PHE A 22 4.63 12.05 4.25
CA PHE A 22 4.20 12.09 2.85
C PHE A 22 2.67 11.98 2.74
N MET A 23 2.03 11.07 3.48
CA MET A 23 0.56 10.95 3.49
C MET A 23 -0.15 12.20 4.03
N LEU A 24 0.40 12.84 5.07
CA LEU A 24 -0.16 14.09 5.61
C LEU A 24 -0.10 15.23 4.58
N LEU A 25 0.97 15.30 3.76
CA LEU A 25 1.11 16.26 2.66
C LEU A 25 0.26 15.90 1.43
N ALA A 26 0.07 14.61 1.15
CA ALA A 26 -0.80 14.13 0.07
C ALA A 26 -2.30 14.28 0.38
N GLY A 27 -2.66 14.65 1.62
CA GLY A 27 -4.05 14.82 2.05
C GLY A 27 -4.82 13.49 2.19
N VAL A 28 -4.12 12.35 2.15
CA VAL A 28 -4.74 11.02 2.25
C VAL A 28 -4.77 10.59 3.72
N SER A 29 -5.98 10.52 4.27
CA SER A 29 -6.19 10.07 5.66
C SER A 29 -6.30 8.54 5.74
N PRO A 30 -5.93 7.91 6.88
CA PRO A 30 -6.16 6.47 7.09
C PRO A 30 -7.62 6.06 6.88
N ALA A 31 -8.56 6.96 7.17
CA ALA A 31 -9.99 6.74 6.94
C ALA A 31 -10.35 6.66 5.44
N GLN A 32 -9.65 7.40 4.58
CA GLN A 32 -9.83 7.30 3.13
C GLN A 32 -9.26 6.00 2.59
N VAL A 33 -8.06 5.60 3.03
CA VAL A 33 -7.46 4.30 2.66
C VAL A 33 -8.42 3.15 2.97
N ALA A 34 -8.95 3.10 4.20
CA ALA A 34 -9.89 2.06 4.60
C ALA A 34 -11.21 2.11 3.80
N ARG A 35 -11.69 3.31 3.46
CA ARG A 35 -12.87 3.47 2.61
C ARG A 35 -12.62 2.92 1.20
N THR A 36 -11.47 3.26 0.60
CA THR A 36 -11.11 2.80 -0.75
C THR A 36 -11.03 1.28 -0.80
N GLU A 37 -10.36 0.65 0.17
CA GLU A 37 -10.30 -0.81 0.26
C GLU A 37 -11.70 -1.43 0.34
N SER A 38 -12.57 -0.86 1.19
CA SER A 38 -13.94 -1.35 1.37
C SER A 38 -14.75 -1.28 0.08
N ILE A 39 -14.67 -0.16 -0.66
CA ILE A 39 -15.35 0.01 -1.94
C ILE A 39 -14.87 -1.01 -2.96
N LEU A 40 -13.55 -1.15 -3.12
CA LEU A 40 -12.96 -2.09 -4.07
C LEU A 40 -13.31 -3.55 -3.74
N ARG A 41 -13.38 -3.90 -2.45
CA ARG A 41 -13.82 -5.25 -2.02
C ARG A 41 -15.29 -5.50 -2.30
N GLU A 42 -16.15 -4.49 -2.16
CA GLU A 42 -17.56 -4.62 -2.53
C GLU A 42 -17.72 -4.76 -4.05
N GLU A 43 -16.97 -4.00 -4.84
CA GLU A 43 -16.93 -4.20 -6.30
C GLU A 43 -16.46 -5.61 -6.66
N LEU A 44 -15.46 -6.14 -5.96
CA LEU A 44 -14.98 -7.50 -6.20
C LEU A 44 -16.06 -8.53 -5.87
N ARG A 45 -16.87 -8.28 -4.84
CA ARG A 45 -18.01 -9.13 -4.48
C ARG A 45 -19.07 -9.13 -5.58
N LEU A 46 -19.30 -7.99 -6.23
CA LEU A 46 -20.24 -7.85 -7.34
C LEU A 46 -19.69 -8.44 -8.64
N GLN A 47 -18.39 -8.30 -8.88
CA GLN A 47 -17.71 -8.68 -10.12
C GLN A 47 -16.39 -9.42 -9.85
N PRO A 48 -16.45 -10.66 -9.35
CA PRO A 48 -15.25 -11.40 -8.92
C PRO A 48 -14.30 -11.77 -10.07
N ALA A 49 -14.80 -11.77 -11.30
CA ALA A 49 -14.04 -12.05 -12.52
C ALA A 49 -13.74 -10.79 -13.34
N SER A 50 -13.91 -9.59 -12.76
CA SER A 50 -13.51 -8.33 -13.40
C SER A 50 -12.00 -8.18 -13.38
N PHE A 51 -11.40 -7.93 -14.54
CA PHE A 51 -9.97 -7.64 -14.64
C PHE A 51 -9.65 -6.35 -13.88
N GLU A 52 -10.43 -5.31 -14.12
CA GLU A 52 -10.25 -3.96 -13.61
C GLU A 52 -10.33 -3.94 -12.09
N THR A 53 -11.29 -4.65 -11.50
CA THR A 53 -11.46 -4.68 -10.04
C THR A 53 -10.32 -5.44 -9.36
N ASN A 54 -9.88 -6.56 -9.93
CA ASN A 54 -8.73 -7.30 -9.40
C ASN A 54 -7.44 -6.48 -9.54
N ARG A 55 -7.22 -5.83 -10.68
CA ARG A 55 -6.06 -4.95 -10.89
C ARG A 55 -6.07 -3.76 -9.93
N ALA A 56 -7.22 -3.09 -9.75
CA ALA A 56 -7.35 -1.95 -8.84
C ALA A 56 -7.06 -2.32 -7.37
N LEU A 57 -7.49 -3.50 -6.90
CA LEU A 57 -7.09 -3.99 -5.58
C LEU A 57 -5.58 -4.26 -5.50
N GLY A 58 -5.00 -4.82 -6.56
CA GLY A 58 -3.55 -5.02 -6.66
C GLY A 58 -2.78 -3.70 -6.54
N GLU A 59 -3.13 -2.71 -7.36
CA GLU A 59 -2.55 -1.36 -7.36
C GLU A 59 -2.71 -0.69 -5.98
N PHE A 60 -3.91 -0.75 -5.41
CA PHE A 60 -4.17 -0.23 -4.06
C PHE A 60 -3.21 -0.81 -3.02
N TYR A 61 -2.99 -2.14 -3.02
CA TYR A 61 -2.04 -2.73 -2.08
C TYR A 61 -0.58 -2.41 -2.40
N ILE A 62 -0.22 -2.16 -3.67
CA ILE A 62 1.11 -1.64 -4.04
C ILE A 62 1.32 -0.24 -3.47
N GLU A 63 0.35 0.66 -3.60
CA GLU A 63 0.41 2.03 -3.04
C GLU A 63 0.56 2.01 -1.52
N GLN A 64 -0.07 1.04 -0.86
CA GLN A 64 0.07 0.81 0.58
C GLN A 64 1.37 0.08 0.96
N HIS A 65 2.27 -0.17 0.00
CA HIS A 65 3.50 -0.94 0.15
C HIS A 65 3.30 -2.38 0.69
N ASN A 66 2.10 -2.92 0.56
CA ASN A 66 1.74 -4.28 0.98
C ASN A 66 1.72 -5.24 -0.22
N LEU A 67 2.89 -5.47 -0.79
CA LEU A 67 3.06 -6.28 -2.00
C LEU A 67 2.54 -7.72 -1.84
N LYS A 68 2.66 -8.30 -0.64
CA LYS A 68 2.14 -9.64 -0.35
C LYS A 68 0.62 -9.71 -0.51
N ALA A 69 -0.09 -8.65 -0.13
CA ALA A 69 -1.54 -8.57 -0.34
C ALA A 69 -1.89 -8.26 -1.80
N ALA A 70 -1.04 -7.55 -2.54
CA ALA A 70 -1.27 -7.21 -3.95
C ALA A 70 -1.22 -8.44 -4.88
N ILE A 71 -0.23 -9.32 -4.68
CA ILE A 71 0.05 -10.50 -5.54
C ILE A 71 -1.20 -11.31 -5.92
N PRO A 72 -2.05 -11.80 -4.99
CA PRO A 72 -3.19 -12.64 -5.36
C PRO A 72 -4.20 -11.94 -6.28
N TYR A 73 -4.37 -10.62 -6.15
CA TYR A 73 -5.28 -9.87 -7.01
C TYR A 73 -4.66 -9.64 -8.40
N LEU A 74 -3.36 -9.34 -8.47
CA LEU A 74 -2.63 -9.20 -9.74
C LEU A 74 -2.52 -10.53 -10.50
N GLU A 75 -2.36 -11.65 -9.78
CA GLU A 75 -2.44 -13.01 -10.36
C GLU A 75 -3.82 -13.26 -10.96
N LYS A 76 -4.89 -12.87 -10.25
CA LYS A 76 -6.25 -13.05 -10.76
C LYS A 76 -6.50 -12.20 -12.00
N ALA A 77 -6.06 -10.95 -11.98
CA ALA A 77 -6.08 -10.08 -13.15
C ALA A 77 -5.27 -10.68 -14.33
N ARG A 78 -4.09 -11.25 -14.07
CA ARG A 78 -3.25 -11.90 -15.09
C ARG A 78 -3.91 -13.13 -15.74
N GLN A 79 -4.73 -13.86 -14.98
CA GLN A 79 -5.50 -14.99 -15.50
C GLN A 79 -6.61 -14.52 -16.46
N ILE A 80 -7.16 -13.33 -16.25
CA ILE A 80 -8.26 -12.78 -17.04
C ILE A 80 -7.72 -12.11 -18.31
N ASP A 81 -6.73 -11.22 -18.17
CA ASP A 81 -6.02 -10.62 -19.31
C ASP A 81 -4.52 -10.92 -19.24
N PRO A 82 -4.08 -11.98 -19.93
CA PRO A 82 -2.68 -12.34 -20.01
C PRO A 82 -1.78 -11.38 -20.80
N ALA A 83 -2.35 -10.50 -21.63
CA ALA A 83 -1.57 -9.62 -22.50
C ALA A 83 -1.31 -8.26 -21.84
N HIS A 84 -1.97 -7.97 -20.73
CA HIS A 84 -1.86 -6.68 -20.07
C HIS A 84 -0.45 -6.42 -19.50
N TYR A 85 0.25 -5.46 -20.09
CA TYR A 85 1.62 -5.13 -19.74
C TYR A 85 1.76 -4.62 -18.30
N ASP A 86 0.99 -3.60 -17.89
CA ASP A 86 1.16 -2.98 -16.56
C ASP A 86 0.94 -4.00 -15.44
N ASN A 87 -0.16 -4.77 -15.50
CA ASN A 87 -0.41 -5.84 -14.54
C ASN A 87 0.73 -6.89 -14.49
N ALA A 88 1.28 -7.28 -15.65
CA ALA A 88 2.41 -8.21 -15.68
C ALA A 88 3.68 -7.60 -15.06
N TYR A 89 3.93 -6.31 -15.29
CA TYR A 89 5.03 -5.56 -14.71
C TYR A 89 4.89 -5.44 -13.18
N ASP A 90 3.72 -5.04 -12.69
CA ASP A 90 3.42 -4.88 -11.27
C ASP A 90 3.50 -6.22 -10.51
N LEU A 91 3.00 -7.30 -11.12
CA LEU A 91 3.11 -8.64 -10.56
C LEU A 91 4.56 -9.11 -10.46
N ALA A 92 5.35 -8.89 -11.52
CA ALA A 92 6.77 -9.25 -11.53
C ALA A 92 7.56 -8.47 -10.47
N LEU A 93 7.34 -7.16 -10.36
CA LEU A 93 7.98 -6.32 -9.36
C LEU A 93 7.59 -6.75 -7.94
N SER A 94 6.31 -7.05 -7.71
CA SER A 94 5.80 -7.53 -6.43
C SER A 94 6.46 -8.85 -6.01
N TYR A 95 6.61 -9.82 -6.91
CA TYR A 95 7.34 -11.06 -6.62
C TYR A 95 8.81 -10.84 -6.33
N LEU A 96 9.49 -10.00 -7.11
CA LEU A 96 10.92 -9.73 -6.90
C LEU A 96 11.16 -9.11 -5.52
N GLN A 97 10.39 -8.09 -5.14
CA GLN A 97 10.56 -7.39 -3.88
C GLN A 97 10.17 -8.24 -2.66
N THR A 98 9.10 -9.04 -2.77
CA THR A 98 8.73 -9.99 -1.71
C THR A 98 9.75 -11.14 -1.57
N GLY A 99 10.34 -11.59 -2.69
CA GLY A 99 11.39 -12.61 -2.70
C GLY A 99 12.74 -12.11 -2.15
N MET A 100 13.10 -10.85 -2.41
CA MET A 100 14.31 -10.22 -1.85
C MET A 100 14.22 -10.05 -0.34
N THR A 101 13.05 -9.62 0.17
CA THR A 101 12.83 -9.41 1.62
C THR A 101 12.72 -10.72 2.40
N ALA A 102 12.36 -11.84 1.77
CA ALA A 102 12.36 -13.16 2.42
C ALA A 102 13.77 -13.76 2.57
N GLN A 103 14.75 -13.28 1.81
CA GLN A 103 16.15 -13.74 1.83
C GLN A 103 17.08 -12.85 2.68
N SER A 104 16.54 -11.81 3.31
CA SER A 104 17.27 -10.83 4.13
C SER A 104 17.06 -11.10 5.62
#